data_AF-X1S2E5-F1
#
_entry.id   AF-X1S2E5-F1
#
_cell.length_a   1.000
_cell.length_b   1.000
_cell.length_c   1.000
_cell.angle_alpha   90.00
_cell.angle_beta   90.00
_cell.angle_gamma   90.00
#
_symmetry.space_group_name_H-M   'P 1'
#
loop_
_entity.id
_entity.type
_entity.pdbx_description
1 polymer ?
#
loop_
_entity_poly.entity_id
_entity_poly.type
_entity_poly.pdbx_seq_one_letter_code
_entity_poly.pdbx_strand_id
1 'polypeptide(L)'
;MEHYELRLLADYLGGAQAVNFPARPTPATVGGELERDERAEVVFAEVFSPVSVAGVDEELKKIIPVLDGQKYGEYVSLSGIRSSVMAPPKGRIWGAKLYSFGTPMSNNPLLSTTLKYSESITLETLVGATTAITQAYRIRLWGYVYKVGELPRVFGT
;
A
#
# COMPACT_ATOMS: atom_id res chain seq x y z
N MET A 1 0.14 4.80 28.32
CA MET A 1 -0.21 4.11 27.07
C MET A 1 0.93 4.41 26.11
N GLU A 2 1.63 3.40 25.61
CA GLU A 2 2.63 3.65 24.57
C GLU A 2 1.93 4.07 23.29
N HIS A 3 2.45 5.12 22.65
CA HIS A 3 1.85 5.69 21.45
C HIS A 3 2.39 4.93 20.24
N TYR A 4 1.60 4.00 19.72
CA TYR A 4 1.87 3.45 18.39
C TYR A 4 1.84 4.61 17.39
N GLU A 5 2.98 4.90 16.76
CA GLU A 5 3.09 5.94 15.74
C GLU A 5 2.71 5.39 14.36
N LEU A 6 2.09 6.22 13.52
CA LEU A 6 1.78 5.86 12.15
C LEU A 6 3.08 5.81 11.34
N ARG A 7 3.56 4.60 11.04
CA ARG A 7 4.79 4.35 10.29
C ARG A 7 4.50 4.17 8.79
N LEU A 8 5.50 4.55 7.99
CA LEU A 8 5.60 4.16 6.59
C LEU A 8 6.04 2.69 6.55
N LEU A 9 5.18 1.80 6.05
CA LEU A 9 5.36 0.34 6.05
C LEU A 9 5.89 -0.20 4.72
N ALA A 10 5.70 0.53 3.61
CA ALA A 10 6.38 0.31 2.35
C ALA A 10 6.41 1.61 1.54
N ASP A 11 7.49 1.85 0.81
CA ASP A 11 7.62 2.97 -0.14
C ASP A 11 8.29 2.51 -1.44
N TYR A 12 7.48 2.24 -2.47
CA TYR A 12 7.95 1.86 -3.78
C TYR A 12 8.02 3.07 -4.72
N LEU A 13 9.22 3.39 -5.19
CA LEU A 13 9.43 4.30 -6.31
C LEU A 13 9.54 3.47 -7.60
N GLY A 14 8.44 3.40 -8.35
CA GLY A 14 8.39 2.76 -9.67
C GLY A 14 8.95 3.67 -10.76
N GLY A 15 9.63 3.08 -11.74
CA GLY A 15 10.16 3.76 -12.92
C GLY A 15 9.32 3.48 -14.18
N ALA A 16 9.93 3.68 -15.34
CA ALA A 16 9.34 3.28 -16.62
C ALA A 16 9.04 1.77 -16.64
N GLN A 17 7.87 1.39 -17.15
CA GLN A 17 7.37 0.01 -17.09
C GLN A 17 6.58 -0.33 -18.36
N ALA A 18 6.89 -1.50 -18.94
CA ALA A 18 6.28 -1.96 -20.19
C ALA A 18 4.82 -2.40 -20.03
N VAL A 19 4.03 -2.27 -21.11
CA VAL A 19 2.65 -2.74 -21.18
C VAL A 19 2.54 -4.22 -20.81
N ASN A 20 1.51 -4.58 -20.05
CA ASN A 20 1.23 -5.95 -19.58
C ASN A 20 2.36 -6.67 -18.79
N PHE A 21 3.50 -6.01 -18.50
CA PHE A 21 4.59 -6.63 -17.75
C PHE A 21 4.51 -6.28 -16.25
N PRO A 22 4.28 -7.25 -15.34
CA PRO A 22 4.13 -6.97 -13.92
C PRO A 22 5.49 -6.66 -13.27
N ALA A 23 5.62 -5.49 -12.63
CA ALA A 23 6.76 -5.19 -11.79
C ALA A 23 6.50 -5.66 -10.35
N ARG A 24 7.51 -6.33 -9.79
CA ARG A 24 7.50 -7.04 -8.49
C ARG A 24 8.75 -6.68 -7.68
N PRO A 25 8.81 -5.49 -7.05
CA PRO A 25 9.87 -5.18 -6.10
C PRO A 25 9.91 -6.22 -4.95
N THR A 26 11.09 -6.47 -4.39
CA THR A 26 11.21 -7.29 -3.16
C THR A 26 10.76 -6.48 -1.93
N PRO A 27 10.39 -7.14 -0.81
CA PRO A 27 10.13 -6.45 0.46
C PRO A 27 11.28 -5.51 0.87
N ALA A 28 12.54 -5.97 0.84
CA ALA A 28 13.73 -5.12 1.02
C ALA A 28 13.78 -3.90 0.08
N THR A 29 13.33 -4.02 -1.18
CA THR A 29 13.31 -2.90 -2.15
C THR A 29 12.34 -1.79 -1.74
N VAL A 30 11.27 -2.13 -1.00
CA VAL A 30 10.25 -1.17 -0.54
C VAL A 30 10.37 -0.82 0.94
N GLY A 31 11.34 -1.39 1.66
CA GLY A 31 11.47 -1.26 3.12
C GLY A 31 10.38 -1.98 3.91
N GLY A 32 9.76 -3.02 3.33
CA GLY A 32 8.57 -3.70 3.86
C GLY A 32 8.85 -4.96 4.67
N GLU A 33 10.03 -5.12 5.24
CA GLU A 33 10.40 -6.27 6.08
C GLU A 33 10.20 -5.93 7.56
N LEU A 34 9.69 -6.88 8.35
CA LEU A 34 9.48 -6.74 9.79
C LEU A 34 10.57 -7.45 10.58
N GLU A 35 10.84 -6.96 11.79
CA GLU A 35 11.62 -7.73 12.76
C GLU A 35 10.86 -9.00 13.19
N ARG A 36 11.60 -10.04 13.61
CA ARG A 36 11.02 -11.36 13.94
C ARG A 36 9.91 -11.29 15.00
N ASP A 37 10.00 -10.35 15.92
CA ASP A 37 9.06 -10.09 17.02
C ASP A 37 8.00 -9.03 16.69
N GLU A 38 7.88 -8.59 15.43
CA GLU A 38 6.94 -7.57 14.96
C GLU A 38 5.81 -8.13 14.11
N ARG A 39 4.62 -7.55 14.23
CA ARG A 39 3.48 -7.73 13.30
C ARG A 39 2.96 -6.36 12.91
N ALA A 40 2.37 -6.21 11.73
CA ALA A 40 1.93 -4.90 11.26
C ALA A 40 0.56 -4.94 10.57
N GLU A 41 -0.08 -3.77 10.48
CA GLU A 41 -1.29 -3.60 9.68
C GLU A 41 -1.25 -2.32 8.84
N VAL A 42 -1.54 -2.43 7.55
CA VAL A 42 -1.69 -1.28 6.65
C VAL A 42 -3.09 -0.70 6.81
N VAL A 43 -3.13 0.61 7.06
CA VAL A 43 -4.35 1.38 7.28
C VAL A 43 -4.79 2.06 5.99
N PHE A 44 -3.86 2.67 5.25
CA PHE A 44 -4.13 3.31 3.96
C PHE A 44 -2.93 3.26 3.01
N ALA A 45 -3.17 3.66 1.76
CA ALA A 45 -2.14 3.86 0.75
C ALA A 45 -2.09 5.31 0.26
N GLU A 46 -0.94 5.75 -0.26
CA GLU A 46 -0.83 6.92 -1.12
C GLU A 46 -0.23 6.50 -2.47
N VAL A 47 -0.87 6.91 -3.57
CA VAL A 47 -0.45 6.60 -4.93
C VAL A 47 -0.20 7.90 -5.71
N PHE A 48 1.07 8.19 -5.94
CA PHE A 48 1.54 9.25 -6.79
C PHE A 48 1.55 8.74 -8.23
N SER A 49 0.39 8.87 -8.89
CA SER A 49 0.15 8.45 -10.28
C SER A 49 1.24 8.91 -11.26
N PRO A 50 1.64 8.06 -12.22
CA PRO A 50 2.47 8.49 -13.34
C PRO A 50 1.66 9.38 -14.28
N VAL A 51 2.31 10.43 -14.79
CA VAL A 51 1.75 11.42 -15.71
C VAL A 51 2.86 11.78 -16.68
N SER A 52 2.61 11.66 -17.98
CA SER A 52 3.61 11.95 -19.01
C SER A 52 4.05 13.42 -19.00
N VAL A 53 5.18 13.74 -19.65
CA VAL A 53 5.69 15.12 -19.78
C VAL A 53 4.66 16.05 -20.45
N ALA A 54 3.79 15.51 -21.31
CA ALA A 54 2.67 16.25 -21.93
C ALA A 54 1.44 16.42 -21.01
N GLY A 55 1.54 16.03 -19.74
CA GLY A 55 0.46 16.15 -18.75
C GLY A 55 -0.65 15.09 -18.89
N VAL A 56 -0.43 14.01 -19.64
CA VAL A 56 -1.42 12.93 -19.89
C VAL A 56 -1.29 11.82 -18.86
N ASP A 57 -2.40 11.23 -18.42
CA ASP A 57 -2.43 10.06 -17.52
C ASP A 57 -1.70 8.87 -18.15
N GLU A 58 -0.80 8.21 -17.40
CA GLU A 58 -0.22 6.92 -17.81
C GLU A 58 -0.95 5.76 -17.06
N GLU A 59 -1.22 4.66 -17.77
CA GLU A 59 -2.18 3.64 -17.32
C GLU A 59 -1.61 2.64 -16.28
N LEU A 60 -1.33 3.09 -15.05
CA LEU A 60 -1.05 2.19 -13.93
C LEU A 60 -2.35 1.51 -13.44
N LYS A 61 -2.76 0.43 -14.12
CA LYS A 61 -4.11 -0.18 -13.97
C LYS A 61 -4.31 -1.03 -12.72
N LYS A 62 -3.26 -1.69 -12.21
CA LYS A 62 -3.36 -2.49 -10.98
C LYS A 62 -2.18 -2.24 -10.07
N ILE A 63 -2.49 -2.11 -8.79
CA ILE A 63 -1.55 -2.12 -7.67
C ILE A 63 -2.14 -3.10 -6.64
N ILE A 64 -1.50 -4.24 -6.47
CA ILE A 64 -1.96 -5.33 -5.62
C ILE A 64 -0.98 -5.49 -4.45
N PRO A 65 -1.41 -5.30 -3.18
CA PRO A 65 -0.60 -5.64 -2.02
C PRO A 65 -0.24 -7.13 -2.00
N VAL A 66 0.98 -7.44 -1.59
CA VAL A 66 1.48 -8.80 -1.39
C VAL A 66 1.95 -8.90 0.06
N LEU A 67 1.24 -9.70 0.86
CA LEU A 67 1.43 -9.86 2.31
C LEU A 67 1.96 -11.26 2.58
N ASP A 68 3.12 -11.39 3.21
CA ASP A 68 3.75 -12.69 3.54
C ASP A 68 3.80 -13.64 2.32
N GLY A 69 4.14 -13.08 1.15
CA GLY A 69 4.16 -13.75 -0.16
C GLY A 69 2.80 -13.96 -0.85
N GLN A 70 1.68 -13.79 -0.15
CA GLN A 70 0.33 -13.96 -0.70
C GLN A 70 -0.18 -12.69 -1.38
N LYS A 71 -0.77 -12.82 -2.58
CA LYS A 71 -1.34 -11.68 -3.31
C LYS A 71 -2.75 -11.38 -2.83
N TYR A 72 -2.98 -10.20 -2.27
CA TYR A 72 -4.31 -9.77 -1.80
C TYR A 72 -5.20 -9.22 -2.93
N GLY A 73 -4.93 -9.57 -4.20
CA GLY A 73 -5.56 -9.00 -5.39
C GLY A 73 -7.04 -9.35 -5.58
N GLU A 74 -7.55 -10.34 -4.86
CA GLU A 74 -8.98 -10.68 -4.78
C GLU A 74 -9.77 -9.72 -3.88
N TYR A 75 -9.08 -9.05 -2.94
CA TYR A 75 -9.67 -8.15 -1.95
C TYR A 75 -9.30 -6.67 -2.19
N VAL A 76 -8.06 -6.39 -2.61
CA VAL A 76 -7.52 -5.04 -2.83
C VAL A 76 -6.73 -4.97 -4.13
N SER A 77 -7.22 -4.16 -5.07
CA SER A 77 -6.51 -3.72 -6.26
C SER A 77 -6.74 -2.21 -6.43
N LEU A 78 -5.70 -1.39 -6.20
CA LEU A 78 -5.80 0.06 -6.33
C LEU A 78 -5.55 0.49 -7.78
N SER A 79 -6.28 1.51 -8.24
CA SER A 79 -5.97 2.24 -9.48
C SER A 79 -4.85 3.25 -9.21
N GLY A 80 -3.83 3.28 -10.08
CA GLY A 80 -2.80 4.31 -10.10
C GLY A 80 -3.01 5.39 -11.16
N ILE A 81 -4.07 5.32 -11.96
CA ILE A 81 -4.36 6.31 -13.01
C ILE A 81 -4.82 7.63 -12.36
N ARG A 82 -4.21 8.77 -12.70
CA ARG A 82 -4.44 10.07 -12.01
C ARG A 82 -5.91 10.49 -11.97
N SER A 83 -6.69 10.22 -13.01
CA SER A 83 -8.12 10.52 -13.12
C SER A 83 -9.04 9.59 -12.32
N SER A 84 -8.57 8.44 -11.83
CA SER A 84 -9.36 7.46 -11.06
C SER A 84 -8.65 6.93 -9.80
N VAL A 85 -7.59 7.60 -9.34
CA VAL A 85 -6.84 7.21 -8.15
C VAL A 85 -7.66 7.45 -6.88
N MET A 86 -8.14 6.36 -6.27
CA MET A 86 -8.93 6.40 -5.03
C MET A 86 -8.08 6.58 -3.77
N ALA A 87 -6.76 6.45 -3.89
CA ALA A 87 -5.78 6.64 -2.81
C ALA A 87 -4.75 7.74 -3.16
N PRO A 88 -5.18 8.98 -3.45
CA PRO A 88 -4.25 10.06 -3.78
C PRO A 88 -3.43 10.49 -2.56
N PRO A 89 -2.26 11.12 -2.74
CA PRO A 89 -1.44 11.62 -1.62
C PRO A 89 -2.20 12.61 -0.74
N LYS A 90 -1.94 12.60 0.56
CA LYS A 90 -2.69 13.35 1.59
C LYS A 90 -2.88 14.83 1.26
N GLY A 91 -1.85 15.48 0.69
CA GLY A 91 -1.87 16.89 0.26
C GLY A 91 -2.72 17.21 -0.96
N ARG A 92 -3.32 16.20 -1.64
CA ARG A 92 -4.28 16.37 -2.74
C ARG A 92 -5.74 16.18 -2.30
N ILE A 93 -6.00 15.92 -1.01
CA ILE A 93 -7.34 15.66 -0.47
C ILE A 93 -7.80 16.86 0.38
N TRP A 94 -8.99 17.39 0.09
CA TRP A 94 -9.60 18.43 0.92
C TRP A 94 -9.82 17.92 2.35
N GLY A 95 -9.32 18.66 3.34
CA GLY A 95 -9.36 18.24 4.75
C GLY A 95 -8.51 17.00 5.08
N ALA A 96 -7.64 16.54 4.17
CA ALA A 96 -6.67 15.45 4.37
C ALA A 96 -7.27 14.09 4.80
N LYS A 97 -8.56 13.85 4.52
CA LYS A 97 -9.28 12.61 4.88
C LYS A 97 -9.02 11.49 3.87
N LEU A 98 -7.98 10.71 4.11
CA LEU A 98 -7.62 9.53 3.31
C LEU A 98 -8.67 8.42 3.41
N TYR A 99 -8.82 7.63 2.34
CA TYR A 99 -9.53 6.36 2.38
C TYR A 99 -8.73 5.34 3.22
N SER A 100 -9.40 4.64 4.14
CA SER A 100 -8.81 3.63 5.00
C SER A 100 -9.38 2.25 4.69
N PHE A 101 -8.54 1.21 4.74
CA PHE A 101 -8.96 -0.19 4.59
C PHE A 101 -9.83 -0.66 5.77
N GLY A 102 -9.68 -0.04 6.95
CA GLY A 102 -10.46 -0.36 8.14
C GLY A 102 -10.18 0.59 9.31
N THR A 103 -10.55 0.18 10.52
CA THR A 103 -10.15 0.81 11.78
C THR A 103 -8.99 0.00 12.38
N PRO A 104 -7.78 0.58 12.50
CA PRO A 104 -6.65 -0.10 13.12
C PRO A 104 -6.89 -0.35 14.61
N MET A 105 -6.21 -1.37 15.16
CA MET A 105 -6.30 -1.73 16.59
C MET A 105 -7.74 -2.08 17.03
N SER A 106 -8.58 -2.49 16.08
CA SER A 106 -9.97 -2.88 16.33
C SER A 106 -10.09 -4.37 16.60
N ASN A 107 -10.78 -4.73 17.68
CA ASN A 107 -11.24 -6.10 17.94
C ASN A 107 -12.62 -6.39 17.30
N ASN A 108 -13.31 -5.38 16.75
CA ASN A 108 -14.58 -5.57 16.03
C ASN A 108 -14.28 -6.13 14.63
N PRO A 109 -14.73 -7.36 14.27
CA PRO A 109 -14.40 -7.99 13.00
C PRO A 109 -14.96 -7.23 11.78
N LEU A 110 -16.03 -6.44 11.94
CA LEU A 110 -16.58 -5.60 10.86
C LEU A 110 -15.75 -4.34 10.58
N LEU A 111 -14.80 -4.00 11.46
CA LEU A 111 -13.95 -2.81 11.36
C LEU A 111 -12.46 -3.15 11.24
N SER A 112 -12.02 -4.32 11.69
CA SER A 112 -10.61 -4.74 11.67
C SER A 112 -10.09 -5.20 10.30
N THR A 113 -10.62 -4.59 9.22
CA THR A 113 -10.36 -4.90 7.81
C THR A 113 -9.07 -4.28 7.25
N THR A 114 -8.20 -3.74 8.12
CA THR A 114 -6.83 -3.33 7.80
C THR A 114 -5.97 -4.52 7.35
N LEU A 115 -5.01 -4.27 6.46
CA LEU A 115 -4.20 -5.34 5.83
C LEU A 115 -3.09 -5.80 6.78
N LYS A 116 -3.38 -6.84 7.56
CA LYS A 116 -2.48 -7.42 8.56
C LYS A 116 -1.48 -8.39 7.92
N TYR A 117 -0.21 -8.31 8.33
CA TYR A 117 0.87 -9.20 7.88
C TYR A 117 1.92 -9.43 8.97
N SER A 118 2.78 -10.43 8.79
CA SER A 118 3.54 -11.05 9.88
C SER A 118 5.05 -11.16 9.69
N GLU A 119 5.54 -11.09 8.45
CA GLU A 119 6.97 -11.14 8.11
C GLU A 119 7.33 -10.06 7.09
N SER A 120 6.53 -9.90 6.02
CA SER A 120 6.88 -8.97 4.95
C SER A 120 5.70 -8.45 4.13
N ILE A 121 5.87 -7.24 3.60
CA ILE A 121 4.97 -6.63 2.62
C ILE A 121 5.74 -6.18 1.38
N THR A 122 5.15 -6.44 0.21
CA THR A 122 5.50 -5.78 -1.05
C THR A 122 4.23 -5.58 -1.88
N LEU A 123 4.37 -5.31 -3.17
CA LEU A 123 3.25 -5.01 -4.06
C LEU A 123 3.57 -5.40 -5.51
N GLU A 124 2.57 -5.90 -6.23
CA GLU A 124 2.62 -6.19 -7.67
C GLU A 124 1.93 -5.06 -8.43
N THR A 125 2.60 -4.51 -9.45
CA THR A 125 2.10 -3.39 -10.25
C THR A 125 1.99 -3.79 -11.71
N LEU A 126 0.88 -3.42 -12.37
CA LEU A 126 0.62 -3.76 -13.77
C LEU A 126 0.15 -2.56 -14.58
N VAL A 127 0.85 -2.30 -15.69
CA VAL A 127 0.50 -1.29 -16.69
C VAL A 127 -0.64 -1.78 -17.58
N GLY A 128 -1.42 -0.85 -18.11
CA GLY A 128 -2.38 -1.12 -19.17
C GLY A 128 -1.75 -1.69 -20.45
N ALA A 129 -2.61 -2.18 -21.35
CA ALA A 129 -2.19 -2.88 -22.54
C ALA A 129 -1.73 -1.96 -23.69
N THR A 130 -2.06 -0.66 -23.64
CA THR A 130 -1.92 0.26 -24.79
C THR A 130 -0.65 1.10 -24.73
N THR A 131 -0.33 1.67 -23.56
CA THR A 131 0.74 2.67 -23.40
C THR A 131 1.60 2.30 -22.20
N ALA A 132 2.91 2.24 -22.40
CA ALA A 132 3.87 2.01 -21.33
C ALA A 132 3.91 3.20 -20.35
N ILE A 133 4.26 2.93 -19.09
CA ILE A 133 4.63 4.00 -18.15
C ILE A 133 6.02 4.51 -18.57
N THR A 134 6.15 5.82 -18.73
CA THR A 134 7.42 6.50 -19.04
C THR A 134 7.94 7.31 -17.87
N GLN A 135 7.06 7.79 -16.99
CA GLN A 135 7.41 8.64 -15.85
C GLN A 135 7.36 7.87 -14.54
N ALA A 136 8.18 8.31 -13.58
CA ALA A 136 8.22 7.68 -12.26
C ALA A 136 6.88 7.84 -11.51
N TYR A 137 6.50 6.79 -10.78
CA TYR A 137 5.35 6.78 -9.89
C TYR A 137 5.77 6.32 -8.50
N ARG A 138 4.98 6.65 -7.47
CA ARG A 138 5.31 6.27 -6.09
C ARG A 138 4.11 5.69 -5.38
N ILE A 139 4.29 4.57 -4.68
CA ILE A 139 3.24 3.91 -3.91
C ILE A 139 3.74 3.76 -2.49
N ARG A 140 3.01 4.33 -1.53
CA ARG A 140 3.29 4.22 -0.10
C ARG A 140 2.18 3.46 0.59
N LEU A 141 2.56 2.59 1.51
CA LEU A 141 1.65 1.91 2.42
C LEU A 141 1.94 2.40 3.84
N TRP A 142 0.90 2.87 4.53
CA TRP A 142 1.01 3.51 5.84
C TRP A 142 0.18 2.74 6.88
N GLY A 143 0.70 2.61 8.09
CA GLY A 143 0.01 1.87 9.14
C GLY A 143 0.80 1.76 10.44
N TYR A 144 0.61 0.66 11.17
CA TYR A 144 1.17 0.47 12.50
C TYR A 144 1.95 -0.83 12.61
N VAL A 145 2.95 -0.85 13.50
CA VAL A 145 3.74 -2.02 13.87
C VAL A 145 3.59 -2.27 15.36
N TYR A 146 3.47 -3.54 15.75
CA TYR A 146 3.21 -4.02 17.11
C TYR A 146 4.25 -5.08 17.48
N LYS A 147 4.70 -5.14 18.73
CA LYS A 147 5.46 -6.30 19.20
C LYS A 147 4.52 -7.48 19.48
N VAL A 148 4.95 -8.71 19.19
CA VAL A 148 4.14 -9.94 19.31
C VAL A 148 3.56 -10.12 20.72
N GLY A 149 4.31 -9.76 21.77
CA GLY A 149 3.83 -9.80 23.15
C GLY A 149 2.70 -8.82 23.48
N GLU A 150 2.42 -7.85 22.61
CA GLU A 150 1.38 -6.84 22.81
C GLU A 150 0.09 -7.14 22.06
N LEU A 151 0.08 -8.10 21.13
CA LEU A 151 -1.10 -8.42 20.32
C LEU A 151 -2.35 -8.73 21.17
N PRO A 152 -2.27 -9.45 22.31
CA PRO A 152 -3.43 -9.65 23.19
C PRO A 152 -4.00 -8.36 23.79
N ARG A 153 -3.16 -7.32 23.96
CA ARG A 153 -3.55 -5.99 24.44
C ARG A 153 -4.22 -5.14 23.34
N VAL A 154 -3.96 -5.44 22.07
CA VAL A 154 -4.44 -4.66 20.91
C VAL A 154 -5.68 -5.28 20.27
N PHE A 155 -5.69 -6.60 20.07
CA PHE A 155 -6.75 -7.31 19.35
C PHE A 155 -7.64 -8.20 20.23
N GLY A 156 -7.22 -8.44 21.48
CA GLY A 156 -7.87 -9.39 22.40
C GLY A 156 -7.20 -10.77 22.41
N THR A 157 -7.75 -11.66 23.23
CA THR A 157 -7.33 -13.07 23.41
C THR A 157 -8.25 -14.03 22.66
#